data_AF-A0A521MMW3-F1
#
_entry.id   AF-A0A521MMW3-F1
#
_cell.length_a   1.000
_cell.length_b   1.000
_cell.length_c   1.000
_cell.angle_alpha   90.00
_cell.angle_beta   90.00
_cell.angle_gamma   90.00
#
_symmetry.space_group_name_H-M   'P 1'
#
loop_
_entity.id
_entity.type
_entity.pdbx_description
1 polymer ?
#
loop_
_entity_poly.entity_id
_entity_poly.type
_entity_poly.pdbx_seq_one_letter_code
_entity_poly.pdbx_strand_id
1 'polypeptide(L)'
;MVWIMRIPGSSGYSYQSILWNMISTENWKYFPARKLVEIDLAGTKFYLDLRLWECRDVNDFSNKFSIDDLYDHPCGGFICCFDLKAKNLFQGTKEEFELRKHELKIVRLPSIKKIDPVGYRALQGMHPRKERTPLIEKKRLRKSKGKRL
;
A
#
# COMPACT_ATOMS: atom_id res chain seq x y z
N MET A 1 -8.07 8.32 27.42
CA MET A 1 -6.66 7.87 27.46
C MET A 1 -6.55 6.65 26.56
N VAL A 2 -5.98 6.79 25.37
CA VAL A 2 -5.80 5.67 24.42
C VAL A 2 -4.45 5.02 24.73
N TRP A 3 -4.47 3.77 25.16
CA TRP A 3 -3.26 3.00 25.43
C TRP A 3 -2.74 2.39 24.12
N ILE A 4 -1.64 2.95 23.62
CA ILE A 4 -0.88 2.40 22.50
C ILE A 4 -0.10 1.19 23.03
N MET A 5 -0.48 -0.01 22.59
CA MET A 5 0.23 -1.24 22.94
C MET A 5 1.57 -1.28 22.17
N ARG A 6 2.62 -0.73 22.78
CA ARG A 6 3.99 -0.79 22.28
C ARG A 6 4.56 -2.16 22.64
N ILE A 7 4.67 -3.07 21.68
CA ILE A 7 5.40 -4.33 21.87
C ILE A 7 6.90 -3.98 21.96
N PRO A 8 7.59 -4.25 23.08
CA PRO A 8 9.01 -3.93 23.24
C PRO A 8 9.84 -5.01 22.53
N GLY A 9 10.59 -4.64 21.48
CA GLY A 9 11.47 -5.62 20.83
C GLY A 9 12.08 -5.29 19.48
N SER A 10 12.04 -4.04 18.99
CA SER A 10 12.76 -3.69 17.76
C SER A 10 13.58 -2.42 17.96
N SER A 11 14.86 -2.62 18.28
CA SER A 11 15.94 -1.67 18.00
C SER A 11 16.05 -1.49 16.49
N GLY A 12 15.30 -0.55 15.94
CA GLY A 12 15.35 -0.21 14.53
C GLY A 12 14.68 1.13 14.34
N TYR A 13 15.41 2.07 13.76
CA TYR A 13 14.92 3.36 13.26
C TYR A 13 13.47 3.24 12.78
N SER A 14 12.55 4.02 13.35
CA SER A 14 11.17 4.01 12.87
C SER A 14 11.16 4.50 11.43
N TYR A 15 10.53 3.73 10.53
CA TYR A 15 10.30 4.14 9.14
C TYR A 15 9.71 5.56 9.04
N GLN A 16 9.00 5.98 10.09
CA GLN A 16 8.38 7.30 10.26
C GLN A 16 9.37 8.47 10.15
N SER A 17 10.61 8.35 10.63
CA SER A 17 11.58 9.47 10.65
C SER A 17 12.34 9.66 9.33
N ILE A 18 12.44 8.60 8.52
CA ILE A 18 13.05 8.66 7.17
C ILE A 18 11.99 9.05 6.13
N LEU A 19 10.72 8.63 6.31
CA LEU A 19 9.64 8.91 5.35
C LEU A 19 9.04 10.31 5.47
N TRP A 20 8.96 10.92 6.67
CA TRP A 20 8.47 12.30 6.81
C TRP A 20 9.34 13.33 6.06
N ASN A 21 10.65 13.08 5.94
CA ASN A 21 11.53 13.90 5.10
C ASN A 21 11.38 13.61 3.59
N MET A 22 10.83 12.45 3.20
CA MET A 22 10.60 12.06 1.79
C MET A 22 9.24 12.49 1.24
N ILE A 23 8.24 12.70 2.11
CA ILE A 23 6.93 13.31 1.79
C ILE A 23 7.04 14.85 1.88
N SER A 24 8.25 15.41 1.74
CA SER A 24 8.39 16.83 1.45
C SER A 24 7.86 17.11 0.03
N THR A 25 7.24 18.27 -0.13
CA THR A 25 6.47 18.75 -1.30
C THR A 25 7.10 18.63 -2.71
N GLU A 26 8.30 18.07 -2.88
CA GLU A 26 9.04 18.05 -4.15
C GLU A 26 8.86 16.79 -5.00
N ASN A 27 8.37 15.69 -4.44
CA ASN A 27 8.32 14.39 -5.14
C ASN A 27 7.04 14.15 -5.97
N TRP A 28 6.05 15.05 -5.89
CA TRP A 28 4.80 14.97 -6.65
C TRP A 28 5.00 14.84 -8.16
N LYS A 29 6.04 15.49 -8.72
CA LYS A 29 6.40 15.46 -10.15
C LYS A 29 6.76 14.07 -10.66
N TYR A 30 7.12 13.13 -9.78
CA TYR A 30 7.50 11.77 -10.15
C TYR A 30 6.34 10.79 -10.16
N PHE A 31 5.16 11.17 -9.63
CA PHE A 31 4.00 10.30 -9.63
C PHE A 31 3.32 10.33 -11.01
N PRO A 32 3.34 9.22 -11.77
CA PRO A 32 2.64 9.17 -13.05
C PRO A 32 1.13 9.11 -12.83
N ALA A 33 0.37 9.63 -13.80
CA ALA A 33 -1.05 9.31 -13.92
C ALA A 33 -1.18 7.82 -14.24
N ARG A 34 -1.70 7.04 -13.29
CA ARG A 34 -1.91 5.59 -13.42
C ARG A 34 -3.08 5.12 -12.56
N LYS A 35 -3.55 3.91 -12.83
CA LYS A 35 -4.50 3.22 -11.95
C LYS A 35 -3.82 2.93 -10.60
N LEU A 36 -4.51 3.24 -9.50
CA LEU A 36 -4.06 2.89 -8.15
C LEU A 36 -4.09 1.37 -7.95
N VAL A 37 -3.20 0.89 -7.09
CA VAL A 37 -3.15 -0.54 -6.75
C VAL A 37 -4.33 -0.87 -5.83
N GLU A 38 -5.05 -1.93 -6.15
CA GLU A 38 -6.11 -2.48 -5.31
C GLU A 38 -5.49 -3.53 -4.37
N ILE A 39 -5.71 -3.38 -3.07
CA ILE A 39 -5.36 -4.36 -2.04
C ILE A 39 -6.65 -4.96 -1.48
N ASP A 40 -6.61 -6.26 -1.16
CA ASP A 40 -7.73 -6.96 -0.53
C ASP A 40 -7.45 -7.14 0.97
N LEU A 41 -8.30 -6.53 1.79
CA LEU A 41 -8.34 -6.69 3.22
C LEU A 41 -9.61 -7.47 3.59
N ALA A 42 -9.43 -8.77 3.81
CA ALA A 42 -10.48 -9.67 4.29
C ALA A 42 -11.77 -9.69 3.43
N GLY A 43 -11.65 -9.51 2.11
CA GLY A 43 -12.77 -9.44 1.16
C GLY A 43 -13.22 -8.02 0.82
N THR A 44 -12.63 -7.00 1.46
CA THR A 44 -12.88 -5.58 1.18
C THR A 44 -11.72 -5.02 0.39
N LYS A 45 -12.01 -4.39 -0.76
CA LYS A 45 -10.99 -3.84 -1.63
C LYS A 45 -10.70 -2.39 -1.28
N PHE A 46 -9.43 -2.05 -1.20
CA PHE A 46 -8.96 -0.67 -0.99
C PHE A 46 -8.01 -0.26 -2.10
N TYR A 47 -8.10 0.99 -2.54
CA TYR A 47 -7.06 1.65 -3.31
C TYR A 47 -5.95 2.13 -2.38
N LEU A 48 -4.72 1.70 -2.63
CA LEU A 48 -3.53 2.23 -1.99
C LEU A 48 -3.07 3.50 -2.72
N ASP A 49 -3.12 4.66 -2.04
CA ASP A 49 -2.62 5.92 -2.57
C ASP A 49 -1.41 6.42 -1.78
N LEU A 50 -0.22 6.09 -2.29
CA LEU A 50 1.05 6.53 -1.69
C LEU A 50 1.29 8.04 -1.77
N ARG A 51 0.54 8.79 -2.60
CA ARG A 51 0.67 10.25 -2.65
C ARG A 51 0.05 10.91 -1.43
N LEU A 52 -1.08 10.35 -0.98
CA LEU A 52 -1.82 10.79 0.19
C LEU A 52 -1.45 10.02 1.45
N TRP A 53 -0.69 8.94 1.30
CA TRP A 53 -0.33 8.02 2.38
C TRP A 53 -1.56 7.35 3.03
N GLU A 54 -2.58 7.07 2.21
CA GLU A 54 -3.89 6.56 2.65
C GLU A 54 -4.33 5.33 1.84
N CYS A 55 -5.16 4.50 2.46
CA CYS A 55 -5.95 3.45 1.81
C CYS A 55 -7.42 3.88 1.81
N ARG A 56 -8.10 3.76 0.66
CA ARG A 56 -9.50 4.16 0.48
C ARG A 56 -10.33 3.02 -0.07
N ASP A 57 -11.49 2.73 0.51
CA ASP A 57 -12.36 1.66 0.01
C ASP A 57 -12.77 1.96 -1.44
N VAL A 58 -12.77 0.91 -2.27
CA VAL A 58 -13.16 1.01 -3.68
C VAL A 58 -14.64 1.37 -3.83
N ASN A 59 -15.49 0.94 -2.88
CA ASN A 59 -16.94 1.15 -2.94
C ASN A 59 -17.40 2.37 -2.12
N ASP A 60 -16.65 2.77 -1.10
CA ASP A 60 -16.97 3.89 -0.22
C ASP A 60 -15.74 4.77 0.05
N PHE A 61 -15.60 5.86 -0.72
CA PHE A 61 -14.46 6.76 -0.58
C PHE A 61 -14.38 7.49 0.78
N SER A 62 -15.46 7.50 1.57
CA SER A 62 -15.43 8.03 2.93
C SER A 62 -14.76 7.05 3.92
N ASN A 63 -14.80 5.75 3.62
CA ASN A 63 -14.11 4.71 4.36
C ASN A 63 -12.63 4.67 3.98
N LYS A 64 -11.80 5.27 4.82
CA LYS A 64 -10.35 5.37 4.61
C LYS A 64 -9.57 5.26 5.90
N PHE A 65 -8.30 4.89 5.79
CA PHE A 65 -7.35 4.83 6.90
C PHE A 65 -5.94 5.20 6.44
N SER A 66 -5.10 5.66 7.36
CA SER A 66 -3.70 5.99 7.06
C SER A 66 -2.86 4.73 7.00
N ILE A 67 -1.83 4.72 6.15
CA ILE A 67 -0.82 3.64 6.16
C ILE A 67 -0.10 3.60 7.52
N ASP A 68 -0.02 4.73 8.23
CA ASP A 68 0.59 4.82 9.57
C ASP A 68 -0.22 4.10 10.65
N ASP A 69 -1.50 3.80 10.38
CA ASP A 69 -2.36 3.03 11.29
C ASP A 69 -2.04 1.52 11.23
N LEU A 70 -1.15 1.11 10.31
CA LEU A 70 -0.71 -0.27 10.16
C LEU A 70 0.51 -0.56 11.03
N TYR A 71 0.57 -1.77 11.58
CA TYR A 71 1.71 -2.20 12.39
C TYR A 71 2.84 -2.76 11.50
N ASP A 72 4.08 -2.34 11.73
CA ASP A 72 5.25 -2.89 11.05
C ASP A 72 5.48 -4.36 11.44
N HIS A 73 5.63 -5.24 10.44
CA HIS A 73 6.04 -6.62 10.67
C HIS A 73 7.58 -6.71 10.76
N PRO A 74 8.18 -7.40 11.75
CA PRO A 74 9.64 -7.48 11.92
C PRO A 74 10.38 -8.02 10.68
N CYS A 75 9.79 -8.98 9.98
CA CYS A 75 10.31 -9.52 8.71
C CYS A 75 10.00 -8.65 7.46
N GLY A 76 9.51 -7.43 7.66
CA GLY A 76 9.06 -6.51 6.62
C GLY A 76 7.59 -6.69 6.22
N GLY A 77 6.97 -5.61 5.74
CA GLY A 77 5.54 -5.56 5.46
C GLY A 77 4.73 -5.04 6.64
N PHE A 78 3.41 -5.18 6.57
CA PHE A 78 2.49 -4.62 7.56
C PHE A 78 1.54 -5.68 8.08
N ILE A 79 1.06 -5.47 9.30
CA ILE A 79 -0.01 -6.24 9.91
C ILE A 79 -1.10 -5.25 10.31
N CYS A 80 -2.35 -5.64 10.10
CA CYS A 80 -3.47 -4.92 10.68
C CYS A 80 -4.51 -5.88 11.24
N CYS A 81 -5.30 -5.37 12.17
CA CYS A 81 -6.52 -6.01 12.64
C CYS A 81 -7.69 -5.37 11.91
N PHE A 82 -8.43 -6.16 11.13
CA PHE A 82 -9.53 -5.70 10.31
C PHE A 82 -10.87 -6.13 10.91
N ASP A 83 -11.77 -5.19 11.11
CA ASP A 83 -13.13 -5.44 11.57
C ASP A 83 -14.03 -5.81 10.37
N LEU A 84 -14.54 -7.04 10.35
CA LEU A 84 -15.36 -7.55 9.24
C LEU A 84 -16.74 -6.87 9.16
N LYS A 85 -17.23 -6.33 10.28
CA LYS A 85 -18.54 -5.67 10.38
C LYS A 85 -18.43 -4.21 9.95
N ALA A 86 -17.44 -3.51 10.46
CA ALA A 86 -17.17 -2.11 10.09
C ALA A 86 -16.48 -1.98 8.72
N LYS A 87 -15.91 -3.08 8.20
CA LYS A 87 -15.09 -3.11 6.97
C LYS A 87 -13.95 -2.08 7.00
N ASN A 88 -13.33 -1.92 8.17
CA ASN A 88 -12.22 -0.99 8.38
C ASN A 88 -11.27 -1.53 9.47
N LEU A 89 -10.18 -0.82 9.74
CA LEU A 89 -9.25 -1.15 10.80
C LEU A 89 -9.92 -1.10 12.18
N PHE A 90 -9.64 -2.11 13.00
CA PHE A 90 -10.05 -2.14 14.39
C PHE A 90 -9.13 -1.25 15.23
N GLN A 91 -9.71 -0.31 16.00
CA GLN A 91 -8.99 0.63 16.85
C GLN A 91 -9.33 0.50 18.36
N GLY A 92 -9.85 -0.66 18.77
CA GLY A 92 -10.29 -0.89 20.15
C GLY A 92 -9.19 -1.38 21.11
N THR A 93 -9.58 -1.65 22.36
CA THR A 93 -8.66 -2.17 23.39
C THR A 93 -8.41 -3.68 23.24
N LYS A 94 -7.48 -4.22 24.02
CA LYS A 94 -7.18 -5.66 24.03
C LYS A 94 -8.38 -6.48 24.51
N GLU A 95 -9.10 -5.97 25.50
CA GLU A 95 -10.30 -6.61 26.05
C GLU A 95 -11.40 -6.70 24.98
N GLU A 96 -11.60 -5.62 24.23
CA GLU A 96 -12.54 -5.57 23.10
C GLU A 96 -12.11 -6.51 21.97
N PHE A 97 -10.80 -6.61 21.70
CA PHE A 97 -10.26 -7.54 20.73
C PHE A 97 -10.55 -9.00 21.10
N GLU A 98 -10.30 -9.41 22.36
CA GLU A 98 -10.58 -10.78 22.80
C GLU A 98 -12.08 -11.09 22.79
N LEU A 99 -12.93 -10.13 23.15
CA LEU A 99 -14.38 -10.28 23.11
C LEU A 99 -14.92 -10.43 21.67
N ARG A 100 -14.39 -9.65 20.74
CA ARG A 100 -14.86 -9.57 19.35
C ARG A 100 -13.98 -10.37 18.37
N LYS A 101 -13.11 -11.25 18.87
CA LYS A 101 -12.12 -11.98 18.06
C LYS A 101 -12.68 -12.72 16.85
N HIS A 102 -13.94 -13.15 16.93
CA HIS A 102 -14.65 -13.83 15.83
C HIS A 102 -15.10 -12.89 14.71
N GLU A 103 -15.25 -11.59 15.00
CA GLU A 103 -15.59 -10.53 14.03
C GLU A 103 -14.34 -9.84 13.46
N LEU A 104 -13.17 -10.10 14.04
CA LEU A 104 -11.91 -9.45 13.71
C LEU A 104 -11.00 -10.42 12.95
N LYS A 105 -10.32 -9.93 11.92
CA LYS A 105 -9.37 -10.71 11.12
C LYS A 105 -8.02 -10.02 11.05
N ILE A 106 -6.98 -10.73 11.46
CA ILE A 106 -5.60 -10.27 11.30
C ILE A 106 -5.19 -10.48 9.85
N VAL A 107 -4.81 -9.40 9.17
CA VAL A 107 -4.35 -9.41 7.77
C VAL A 107 -2.89 -9.02 7.73
N ARG A 108 -2.11 -9.77 6.93
CA ARG A 108 -0.70 -9.46 6.64
C ARG A 108 -0.60 -8.91 5.23
N LEU A 109 -0.01 -7.73 5.12
CA LEU A 109 0.28 -7.07 3.87
C LEU A 109 1.78 -7.13 3.55
N PRO A 110 2.16 -7.31 2.28
CA PRO A 110 3.54 -7.16 1.88
C PRO A 110 4.02 -5.70 2.05
N SER A 111 5.32 -5.48 1.92
CA SER A 111 5.87 -4.12 1.97
C SER A 111 5.38 -3.25 0.81
N ILE A 112 5.30 -1.94 1.02
CA ILE A 112 4.87 -0.97 0.00
C ILE A 112 5.66 -1.11 -1.30
N LYS A 113 6.97 -1.37 -1.21
CA LYS A 113 7.84 -1.63 -2.37
C LYS A 113 7.36 -2.81 -3.24
N LYS A 114 6.76 -3.83 -2.63
CA LYS A 114 6.23 -5.01 -3.32
C LYS A 114 4.81 -4.76 -3.84
N ILE A 115 3.96 -4.11 -3.05
CA ILE A 115 2.58 -3.81 -3.44
C ILE A 115 2.56 -2.82 -4.60
N ASP A 116 3.31 -1.73 -4.46
CA ASP A 116 3.31 -0.62 -5.39
C ASP A 116 4.74 -0.14 -5.70
N PRO A 117 5.47 -0.89 -6.55
CA PRO A 117 6.85 -0.55 -6.89
C PRO A 117 6.96 0.78 -7.64
N VAL A 118 5.91 1.19 -8.36
CA VAL A 118 5.90 2.44 -9.14
C VAL A 118 5.73 3.62 -8.20
N GLY A 119 4.73 3.60 -7.32
CA GLY A 119 4.53 4.66 -6.34
C GLY A 119 5.68 4.73 -5.33
N TYR A 120 6.24 3.58 -4.92
CA TYR A 120 7.42 3.56 -4.05
C TYR A 120 8.65 4.23 -4.68
N ARG A 121 8.86 4.08 -5.99
CA ARG A 121 9.93 4.80 -6.70
C ARG A 121 9.65 6.31 -6.76
N ALA A 122 8.40 6.69 -6.97
CA ALA A 122 8.01 8.09 -7.00
C ALA A 122 8.23 8.77 -5.63
N LEU A 123 7.91 8.07 -4.53
CA LEU A 123 8.26 8.50 -3.16
C LEU A 123 9.77 8.68 -2.98
N GLN A 124 10.59 7.87 -3.65
CA GLN A 124 12.04 7.99 -3.66
C GLN A 124 12.58 9.09 -4.57
N GLY A 125 11.71 9.92 -5.17
CA GLY A 125 12.13 10.96 -6.10
C GLY A 125 12.67 10.42 -7.43
N MET A 126 12.35 9.17 -7.77
CA MET A 126 12.83 8.53 -9.00
C MET A 126 11.75 8.48 -10.06
N HIS A 127 12.13 8.74 -11.31
CA HIS A 127 11.23 8.53 -12.44
C HIS A 127 10.72 7.08 -12.51
N PRO A 128 9.43 6.89 -12.84
CA PRO A 128 8.90 5.57 -13.12
C PRO A 128 9.67 4.97 -14.28
N ARG A 129 10.15 3.73 -14.13
CA ARG A 129 10.73 3.01 -15.27
C ARG A 129 9.63 2.87 -16.30
N LYS A 130 9.88 3.32 -17.54
CA LYS A 130 9.04 2.93 -18.69
C LYS A 130 8.96 1.41 -18.65
N GLU A 131 7.76 0.86 -18.49
CA GLU A 131 7.57 -0.57 -18.64
C GLU A 131 8.22 -0.97 -19.96
N ARG A 132 9.16 -1.91 -19.90
CA ARG A 132 9.70 -2.49 -21.12
C ARG A 132 8.52 -3.25 -21.73
N THR A 133 7.77 -2.61 -22.63
CA THR A 133 6.81 -3.30 -23.51
C THR A 133 7.48 -4.60 -23.97
N PRO A 134 6.86 -5.77 -23.75
CA PRO A 134 7.48 -7.03 -24.12
C PRO A 134 7.88 -6.97 -25.59
N LEU A 135 9.14 -7.30 -25.89
CA LEU A 135 9.74 -7.28 -27.24
C LEU A 135 8.98 -8.11 -28.28
N ILE A 136 7.97 -8.87 -27.86
CA ILE A 136 7.07 -9.69 -28.67
C ILE A 136 6.32 -8.84 -29.70
N GLU A 137 5.89 -7.62 -29.34
CA GLU A 137 5.04 -6.80 -30.22
C GLU A 137 5.85 -6.09 -31.32
N LYS A 138 7.10 -5.71 -31.02
CA LYS A 138 8.02 -5.11 -32.02
C LYS A 138 8.40 -6.08 -33.14
N LYS A 139 8.45 -7.40 -32.87
CA LYS A 139 8.71 -8.41 -33.92
C LYS A 139 7.51 -8.60 -34.86
N ARG A 140 6.27 -8.44 -34.39
CA ARG A 140 5.07 -8.56 -35.23
C ARG A 140 4.92 -7.37 -36.20
N LEU A 141 5.18 -6.15 -35.73
CA LEU A 141 5.13 -4.93 -36.57
C LEU A 141 6.21 -4.91 -37.68
N ARG A 142 7.35 -5.55 -37.47
CA ARG A 142 8.39 -5.68 -38.50
C ARG A 142 8.04 -6.70 -39.58
N LYS A 143 7.30 -7.77 -39.25
CA LYS A 143 6.89 -8.79 -40.23
C LYS A 143 5.76 -8.31 -41.16
N SER A 144 4.88 -7.40 -40.72
CA SER A 144 3.79 -6.91 -41.59
C SER A 144 4.26 -5.87 -42.62
N LYS A 145 5.33 -5.11 -42.34
CA LYS A 145 5.86 -4.09 -43.27
C LYS A 145 6.77 -4.65 -44.37
N GLY A 146 7.09 -5.95 -44.35
CA GLY A 146 7.99 -6.60 -45.33
C GLY A 146 7.29 -7.37 -46.45
N LYS A 147 5.96 -7.33 -46.54
CA LYS A 147 5.20 -7.93 -47.63
C LYS A 147 4.60 -6.82 -48.51
N ARG A 148 5.43 -6.26 -49.38
CA ARG A 148 4.96 -5.65 -50.64
C ARG A 148 5.47 -6.54 -51.77
N LEU A 149 4.51 -6.98 -52.58
CA LEU A 149 4.64 -7.80 -53.79
C LEU A 149 5.64 -7.21 -54.77
#